data_AF-A0A814BF59-F1
#
_entry.id   AF-A0A814BF59-F1
#
_cell.length_a   1.000
_cell.length_b   1.000
_cell.length_c   1.000
_cell.angle_alpha   90.00
_cell.angle_beta   90.00
_cell.angle_gamma   90.00
#
_symmetry.space_group_name_H-M   'P 1'
#
loop_
_entity.id
_entity.type
_entity.pdbx_description
1 polymer ?
#
loop_
_entity_poly.entity_id
_entity_poly.type
_entity_poly.pdbx_seq_one_letter_code
_entity_poly.pdbx_strand_id
1 'polypeptide(L)'
;MNVEREIETTHVMFLLCTDDPIYNDCLTDWDNKIANVDVTADYITEKEKIHTYRGKNFPFSKGDYVVKALLGAIDPDINNLNQPDEDIFLYQ
;
A
#
# COMPACT_ATOMS: atom_id res chain seq x y z
N MET A 1 10.01 23.98 19.98
CA MET A 1 10.82 23.29 18.97
C MET A 1 9.86 23.03 17.81
N ASN A 2 9.93 23.83 16.75
CA ASN A 2 9.09 23.61 15.57
C ASN A 2 9.78 22.52 14.75
N VAL A 3 9.23 21.32 14.79
CA VAL A 3 9.66 20.22 13.91
C VAL A 3 8.87 20.39 12.63
N GLU A 4 9.44 21.07 11.65
CA GLU A 4 8.91 21.07 10.29
C GLU A 4 9.21 19.68 9.70
N ARG A 5 8.20 19.03 9.12
CA ARG A 5 8.37 17.74 8.45
C ARG A 5 8.82 18.00 7.02
N GLU A 6 9.90 17.34 6.62
CA GLU A 6 10.35 17.29 5.23
C GLU A 6 9.48 16.28 4.47
N ILE A 7 8.41 16.77 3.83
CA ILE A 7 7.35 15.96 3.20
C ILE A 7 7.94 15.06 2.10
N GLU A 8 8.92 15.57 1.35
CA GLU A 8 9.57 14.87 0.23
C GLU A 8 10.42 13.66 0.66
N THR A 9 10.89 13.63 1.91
CA THR A 9 11.83 12.59 2.38
C THR A 9 11.26 11.74 3.53
N THR A 10 10.08 12.10 4.02
CA THR A 10 9.43 11.39 5.12
C THR A 10 8.43 10.39 4.57
N HIS A 11 8.71 9.11 4.80
CA HIS A 11 7.82 8.01 4.40
C HIS A 11 7.08 7.49 5.63
N VAL A 12 5.79 7.20 5.48
CA VAL A 12 4.92 6.74 6.57
C VAL A 12 4.21 5.48 6.12
N MET A 13 4.35 4.41 6.91
CA MET A 13 3.65 3.16 6.71
C MET A 13 2.58 3.00 7.79
N PHE A 14 1.35 2.69 7.40
CA PHE A 14 0.33 2.19 8.30
C PHE A 14 0.12 0.69 8.07
N LEU A 15 0.40 -0.11 9.09
CA LEU A 15 -0.02 -1.50 9.12
C LEU A 15 -1.37 -1.61 9.80
N LEU A 16 -2.37 -2.10 9.07
CA LEU A 16 -3.71 -2.28 9.62
C LEU A 16 -3.81 -3.63 10.32
N CYS A 17 -4.11 -3.58 11.61
CA CYS A 17 -4.40 -4.75 12.44
C CYS A 17 -5.84 -4.68 12.96
N THR A 18 -6.77 -4.25 12.11
CA THR A 18 -8.19 -4.07 12.44
C THR A 18 -9.07 -4.58 11.31
N ASP A 19 -10.22 -5.14 11.69
CA ASP A 19 -11.30 -5.57 10.83
C ASP A 19 -12.45 -4.54 10.77
N ASP A 20 -12.29 -3.38 11.42
CA ASP A 20 -13.28 -2.31 11.39
C ASP A 20 -13.22 -1.57 10.03
N PRO A 21 -14.29 -1.65 9.22
CA PRO A 21 -14.31 -1.09 7.88
C PRO A 21 -14.15 0.43 7.87
N ILE A 22 -14.58 1.14 8.92
CA ILE A 22 -14.50 2.61 8.97
C ILE A 22 -13.05 3.07 8.99
N TYR A 23 -12.20 2.41 9.79
CA TYR A 23 -10.78 2.76 9.85
C TYR A 23 -10.03 2.28 8.61
N ASN A 24 -10.38 1.10 8.09
CA ASN A 24 -9.80 0.58 6.83
C ASN A 24 -10.05 1.54 5.67
N ASP A 25 -11.29 1.98 5.47
CA ASP A 25 -11.66 2.87 4.36
C ASP A 25 -10.99 4.24 4.50
N CYS A 26 -10.98 4.80 5.72
CA CYS A 26 -10.33 6.08 6.01
C CYS A 26 -8.82 6.05 5.71
N LEU A 27 -8.11 5.00 6.15
CA LEU A 27 -6.66 4.90 5.94
C LEU A 27 -6.33 4.53 4.49
N THR A 28 -7.14 3.69 3.85
CA THR A 28 -6.99 3.42 2.40
C THR A 28 -7.21 4.69 1.57
N ASP A 29 -8.09 5.60 1.98
CA ASP A 29 -8.24 6.90 1.31
C ASP A 29 -6.98 7.77 1.42
N TRP A 30 -6.21 7.64 2.52
CA TRP A 30 -4.96 8.37 2.70
C TRP A 30 -3.83 7.85 1.81
N ASP A 31 -3.72 6.53 1.66
CA ASP A 31 -2.81 5.85 0.72
C ASP A 31 -2.86 6.48 -0.68
N ASN A 32 -4.07 6.75 -1.16
CA ASN A 32 -4.31 7.28 -2.50
C ASN A 32 -4.09 8.80 -2.63
N LYS A 33 -4.01 9.54 -1.51
CA LYS A 33 -4.06 11.02 -1.52
C LYS A 33 -2.83 11.68 -0.94
N ILE A 34 -2.05 10.98 -0.13
CA ILE A 34 -0.93 11.55 0.61
C ILE A 34 0.37 10.96 0.05
N ALA A 35 1.23 11.83 -0.48
CA ALA A 35 2.54 11.41 -0.95
C ALA A 35 3.34 10.71 0.17
N ASN A 36 4.10 9.69 -0.20
CA ASN A 36 4.98 8.92 0.70
C ASN A 36 4.24 8.21 1.84
N VAL A 37 2.94 7.93 1.68
CA VAL A 37 2.16 7.08 2.57
C VAL A 37 1.85 5.77 1.86
N ASP A 38 2.06 4.64 2.54
CA ASP A 38 1.49 3.34 2.16
C ASP A 38 0.65 2.80 3.31
N VAL A 39 -0.46 2.13 2.96
CA VAL A 39 -1.34 1.45 3.90
C VAL A 39 -1.46 -0.02 3.52
N THR A 40 -0.81 -0.87 4.31
CA THR A 40 -0.82 -2.32 4.12
C THR A 40 -1.83 -2.97 5.09
N ALA A 41 -2.75 -3.77 4.53
CA ALA A 41 -3.71 -4.56 5.32
C ALA A 41 -3.04 -5.81 5.92
N ASP A 42 -3.79 -6.68 6.60
CA ASP A 42 -3.25 -7.98 7.00
C ASP A 42 -2.91 -8.86 5.78
N TYR A 43 -2.08 -9.90 5.99
CA TYR A 43 -1.58 -10.76 4.93
C TYR A 43 -2.67 -11.34 4.01
N ILE A 44 -3.83 -11.71 4.54
CA ILE A 44 -4.88 -12.37 3.76
C ILE A 44 -5.54 -11.33 2.85
N THR A 45 -6.00 -10.23 3.42
CA THR A 45 -6.63 -9.15 2.65
C THR A 45 -5.65 -8.54 1.64
N GLU A 46 -4.40 -8.35 2.03
CA GLU A 46 -3.37 -7.80 1.16
C GLU A 46 -3.10 -8.71 -0.04
N LYS A 47 -3.00 -10.03 0.20
CA LYS A 47 -2.83 -11.02 -0.86
C LYS A 47 -4.03 -11.04 -1.81
N GLU A 48 -5.24 -10.92 -1.31
CA GLU A 48 -6.46 -10.85 -2.12
C GLU A 48 -6.48 -9.62 -3.03
N LYS A 49 -6.07 -8.45 -2.51
CA LYS A 49 -5.90 -7.23 -3.31
C LYS A 49 -4.85 -7.43 -4.41
N ILE A 50 -3.67 -7.96 -4.08
CA ILE A 50 -2.62 -8.25 -5.07
C ILE A 50 -3.15 -9.22 -6.14
N HIS A 51 -3.87 -10.26 -5.76
CA HIS A 51 -4.45 -11.21 -6.71
C HIS A 51 -5.54 -10.60 -7.59
N THR A 52 -6.23 -9.56 -7.12
CA THR A 52 -7.17 -8.77 -7.91
C THR A 52 -6.48 -8.06 -9.08
N TYR A 53 -5.31 -7.45 -8.84
CA TYR A 53 -4.62 -6.63 -9.84
C TYR A 53 -3.51 -7.35 -10.61
N ARG A 54 -2.87 -8.36 -10.02
CA ARG A 54 -1.76 -9.12 -10.61
C ARG A 54 -2.18 -10.51 -11.10
N GLY A 55 -3.40 -10.93 -10.77
CA GLY A 55 -3.96 -12.23 -11.12
C GLY A 55 -3.78 -13.31 -10.05
N LYS A 56 -4.69 -14.29 -10.06
CA LYS A 56 -4.79 -15.34 -9.01
C LYS A 56 -3.56 -16.23 -8.84
N ASN A 57 -2.71 -16.32 -9.86
CA ASN A 57 -1.51 -17.15 -9.84
C ASN A 57 -0.24 -16.34 -9.48
N PHE A 58 -0.38 -15.05 -9.19
CA PHE A 58 0.76 -14.22 -8.80
C PHE A 58 1.37 -14.74 -7.48
N PRO A 59 2.68 -15.01 -7.44
CA PRO A 59 3.33 -15.50 -6.23
C PRO A 59 3.38 -14.38 -5.18
N PHE A 60 2.81 -14.65 -4.01
CA PHE A 60 2.90 -13.73 -2.87
C PHE A 60 2.90 -14.50 -1.55
N SER A 61 4.08 -14.59 -0.95
CA SER A 61 4.36 -15.30 0.30
C SER A 61 4.26 -14.37 1.51
N LYS A 62 4.36 -14.95 2.72
CA LYS A 62 4.46 -14.17 3.95
C LYS A 62 5.76 -13.35 4.03
N GLY A 63 6.84 -13.82 3.39
CA GLY A 63 8.09 -13.06 3.30
C GLY A 63 7.91 -11.80 2.46
N ASP A 64 7.26 -11.93 1.31
CA ASP A 64 6.94 -10.80 0.42
C ASP A 64 6.04 -9.79 1.13
N TYR A 65 5.07 -10.28 1.92
CA TYR A 65 4.25 -9.44 2.77
C TYR A 65 5.04 -8.64 3.81
N VAL A 66 6.01 -9.27 4.51
CA VAL A 66 6.87 -8.55 5.46
C VAL A 66 7.68 -7.48 4.75
N VAL A 67 8.16 -7.76 3.53
CA VAL A 67 8.87 -6.77 2.72
C VAL A 67 7.94 -5.61 2.34
N LYS A 68 6.72 -5.89 1.86
CA LYS A 68 5.74 -4.84 1.55
C LYS A 68 5.40 -3.99 2.76
N ALA A 69 5.09 -4.63 3.88
CA ALA A 69 4.79 -3.98 5.15
C ALA A 69 5.94 -3.10 5.71
N LEU A 70 7.17 -3.24 5.21
CA LEU A 70 8.31 -2.42 5.63
C LEU A 70 8.70 -1.36 4.58
N LEU A 71 8.55 -1.69 3.30
CA LEU A 71 9.12 -0.91 2.19
C LEU A 71 8.07 -0.28 1.27
N GLY A 72 6.78 -0.62 1.38
CA GLY A 72 5.76 -0.15 0.45
C GLY A 72 5.64 1.38 0.37
N ALA A 73 5.88 2.10 1.47
CA ALA A 73 5.90 3.57 1.45
C ALA A 73 7.15 4.16 0.76
N ILE A 74 8.21 3.38 0.56
CA ILE A 74 9.53 3.83 0.06
C ILE A 74 9.75 3.39 -1.39
N ASP A 75 9.32 2.18 -1.74
CA ASP A 75 9.56 1.54 -3.01
C ASP A 75 8.23 1.47 -3.81
N PRO A 76 8.10 2.25 -4.90
CA PRO A 76 6.87 2.31 -5.68
C PRO A 76 6.46 0.98 -6.31
N ASP A 77 7.42 0.13 -6.70
CA ASP A 77 7.11 -1.16 -7.31
C ASP A 77 6.45 -2.08 -6.28
N ILE A 78 6.93 -2.05 -5.04
CA ILE A 78 6.35 -2.76 -3.90
C ILE A 78 5.00 -2.15 -3.50
N ASN A 79 4.88 -0.82 -3.52
CA ASN A 79 3.62 -0.14 -3.24
C ASN A 79 2.53 -0.61 -4.20
N ASN A 80 2.85 -0.55 -5.49
CA ASN A 80 1.90 -0.75 -6.58
C ASN A 80 1.43 -2.19 -6.71
N LEU A 81 2.01 -3.17 -6.00
CA LEU A 81 1.58 -4.58 -6.07
C LEU A 81 0.08 -4.80 -5.85
N ASN A 82 -0.55 -3.98 -5.01
CA ASN A 82 -1.97 -4.05 -4.66
C ASN A 82 -2.83 -2.97 -5.33
N GLN A 83 -2.30 -2.31 -6.36
CA GLN A 83 -2.96 -1.25 -7.13
C GLN A 83 -3.02 -1.62 -8.63
N PRO A 84 -3.92 -1.02 -9.44
CA PRO A 84 -3.89 -1.17 -10.89
C PRO A 84 -2.58 -0.66 -11.50
N ASP A 85 -2.15 -1.21 -12.62
CA ASP A 85 -1.00 -0.68 -13.37
C ASP A 85 -1.33 0.72 -13.89
N GLU A 86 -0.48 1.71 -13.60
CA GLU A 86 -0.65 3.10 -14.03
C GLU A 86 -0.76 3.23 -15.57
N ASP A 87 -0.21 2.26 -16.32
CA ASP A 87 -0.20 2.24 -17.80
C ASP A 87 -1.57 1.99 -18.46
N ILE A 88 -2.60 1.60 -17.71
CA ILE A 88 -3.92 1.27 -18.29
C ILE A 88 -4.80 2.51 -18.53
N PHE A 89 -4.48 3.67 -17.92
CA PHE A 89 -5.27 4.89 -18.04
C PHE A 89 -4.77 5.89 -19.09
N LEU A 90 -3.67 5.61 -19.79
CA LEU A 90 -3.13 6.50 -20.85
C LEU A 90 -3.77 6.26 -22.24
N TYR A 91 -4.72 5.32 -22.37
CA TYR A 91 -5.38 4.98 -23.63
C TYR A 91 -6.91 4.94 -23.55
N GLN A 92 -7.53 5.75 -22.68
CA GLN A 92 -8.98 6.00 -22.68
C GLN A 92 -9.32 7.46 -22.91
#